data_AF-A0A1E3SKD1-F1
#
_entry.id   AF-A0A1E3SKD1-F1
#
_cell.length_a   1.000
_cell.length_b   1.000
_cell.length_c   1.000
_cell.angle_alpha   90.00
_cell.angle_beta   90.00
_cell.angle_gamma   90.00
#
_symmetry.space_group_name_H-M   'P 1'
#
loop_
_entity.id
_entity.type
_entity.pdbx_description
1 polymer ?
#
loop_
_entity_poly.entity_id
_entity_poly.type
_entity_poly.pdbx_seq_one_letter_code
_entity_poly.pdbx_strand_id
1 'polypeptide(L)'
;MSDDNVPVLVMAHGLGAVKTMRLDAYAERFSAAGDACLVFDYRNSGDSQGQPRQLLDIKMQLEDRSAAVVMRTPCPASTRNESLCGAGLFAEAMSSSGRRAT
;
A
#
# COMPACT_ATOMS: atom_id res chain seq x y z
N MET A 1 10.36 12.36 -24.72
CA MET A 1 10.57 11.99 -23.31
C MET A 1 9.20 12.03 -22.68
N SER A 2 8.57 10.87 -22.51
CA SER A 2 7.19 10.80 -22.05
C SER A 2 7.10 11.30 -20.61
N ASP A 3 6.18 12.23 -20.35
CA ASP A 3 5.70 12.60 -19.01
C ASP A 3 4.91 11.41 -18.42
N ASP A 4 5.55 10.25 -18.30
CA ASP A 4 4.92 9.03 -17.81
C ASP A 4 4.86 9.12 -16.29
N ASN A 5 3.85 9.87 -15.85
CA ASN A 5 3.48 10.03 -14.47
C ASN A 5 2.89 8.71 -13.95
N VAL A 6 3.78 7.80 -13.53
CA VAL A 6 3.41 6.46 -13.07
C VAL A 6 2.54 6.57 -11.82
N PRO A 7 1.30 6.03 -11.83
CA PRO A 7 0.45 6.01 -10.65
C PRO A 7 1.12 5.23 -9.52
N VAL A 8 0.86 5.65 -8.29
CA VAL A 8 1.41 4.95 -7.13
C VAL A 8 0.33 4.30 -6.32
N LEU A 9 0.53 3.02 -6.04
CA LEU A 9 -0.20 2.27 -5.03
C LEU A 9 0.53 2.28 -3.68
N VAL A 10 -0.09 2.86 -2.67
CA VAL A 10 0.35 2.78 -1.27
C VAL A 10 -0.31 1.57 -0.63
N MET A 11 0.48 0.59 -0.21
CA MET A 11 0.03 -0.68 0.36
C MET A 11 0.53 -0.88 1.78
N ALA A 12 -0.40 -1.20 2.68
CA ALA A 12 -0.12 -1.60 4.05
C ALA A 12 -0.78 -2.95 4.38
N HIS A 13 -0.20 -3.66 5.34
CA HIS A 13 -0.80 -4.88 5.87
C HIS A 13 -2.11 -4.59 6.61
N GLY A 14 -2.98 -5.58 6.74
CA GLY A 14 -4.18 -5.48 7.56
C GLY A 14 -3.94 -5.79 9.03
N LEU A 15 -5.05 -5.95 9.77
CA LEU A 15 -5.03 -6.19 11.21
C LEU A 15 -4.21 -7.43 11.57
N GLY A 16 -3.25 -7.27 12.48
CA GLY A 16 -2.41 -8.37 12.99
C GLY A 16 -1.41 -8.97 12.00
N ALA A 17 -1.24 -8.37 10.82
CA ALA A 17 -0.30 -8.83 9.81
C ALA A 17 0.96 -7.93 9.75
N VAL A 18 1.91 -8.29 8.89
CA VAL A 18 3.08 -7.48 8.50
C VAL A 18 3.31 -7.63 7.00
N LYS A 19 4.05 -6.71 6.38
CA LYS A 19 4.28 -6.65 4.93
C LYS A 19 4.91 -7.93 4.35
N THR A 20 5.70 -8.66 5.14
CA THR A 20 6.33 -9.92 4.71
C THR A 20 5.34 -11.07 4.61
N MET A 21 4.11 -10.90 5.10
CA MET A 21 3.00 -11.84 4.90
C MET A 21 2.36 -11.64 3.53
N ARG A 22 3.16 -11.82 2.46
CA ARG A 22 2.75 -11.85 1.05
C ARG A 22 2.39 -10.52 0.40
N LEU A 23 2.59 -9.37 1.04
CA LEU A 23 2.29 -8.06 0.42
C LEU A 23 3.19 -7.76 -0.79
N ASP A 24 4.40 -8.30 -0.79
CA ASP A 24 5.35 -8.32 -1.90
C ASP A 24 4.75 -8.95 -3.17
N ALA A 25 4.10 -10.12 -3.04
CA ALA A 25 3.47 -10.81 -4.17
C ALA A 25 2.31 -10.02 -4.81
N TYR A 26 1.67 -9.11 -4.07
CA TYR A 26 0.70 -8.17 -4.64
C TYR A 26 1.41 -7.01 -5.33
N ALA A 27 2.43 -6.44 -4.68
CA ALA A 27 3.23 -5.37 -5.25
C ALA A 27 3.81 -5.73 -6.61
N GLU A 28 4.35 -6.95 -6.74
CA GLU A 28 4.85 -7.48 -8.01
C GLU A 28 3.80 -7.49 -9.11
N ARG A 29 2.54 -7.85 -8.79
CA ARG A 29 1.45 -7.87 -9.77
C ARG A 29 1.07 -6.48 -10.25
N PHE A 30 0.98 -5.51 -9.34
CA PHE A 30 0.67 -4.13 -9.68
C PHE A 30 1.83 -3.47 -10.44
N SER A 31 3.07 -3.76 -10.06
CA SER A 31 4.24 -3.28 -10.79
C SER A 31 4.38 -3.90 -12.17
N ALA A 32 4.03 -5.17 -12.35
CA ALA A 32 3.92 -5.78 -13.68
C ALA A 32 2.83 -5.12 -14.55
N ALA A 33 1.80 -4.53 -13.94
CA ALA A 33 0.75 -3.77 -14.62
C ALA A 33 1.10 -2.29 -14.87
N GLY A 34 2.32 -1.86 -14.49
CA GLY A 34 2.82 -0.50 -14.72
C GLY A 34 2.56 0.49 -13.59
N ASP A 35 2.16 0.04 -12.40
CA ASP A 35 2.01 0.90 -11.21
C ASP A 35 3.28 0.86 -10.33
N ALA A 36 3.68 2.00 -9.77
CA ALA A 36 4.70 2.04 -8.73
C ALA A 36 4.08 1.64 -7.38
N CYS A 37 4.75 0.81 -6.59
CA CYS A 37 4.21 0.35 -5.31
C CYS A 37 5.04 0.88 -4.14
N LEU A 38 4.38 1.43 -3.12
CA LEU A 38 4.96 1.74 -1.81
C LEU A 38 4.37 0.77 -0.78
N VAL A 39 5.16 -0.19 -0.33
CA VAL A 39 4.75 -1.20 0.67
C VAL A 39 5.37 -0.86 2.02
N PHE A 40 4.58 -0.79 3.07
CA PHE A 40 5.08 -0.46 4.41
C PHE A 40 4.35 -1.22 5.54
N ASP A 41 5.01 -1.26 6.70
CA ASP A 41 4.40 -1.71 7.96
C ASP A 41 3.87 -0.51 8.76
N TYR A 42 2.71 -0.65 9.40
CA TYR A 42 2.24 0.38 10.33
C TYR A 42 3.24 0.57 11.49
N ARG A 43 3.22 1.76 12.11
CA ARG A 43 4.02 1.98 13.32
C ARG A 43 3.75 0.87 14.34
N ASN A 44 4.78 0.51 15.10
CA ASN A 44 4.76 -0.57 16.10
C ASN A 44 4.68 -2.00 15.51
N SER A 45 4.62 -2.18 14.20
CA SER A 45 4.48 -3.48 13.52
C SER A 45 5.68 -3.78 12.61
N GLY A 46 5.94 -5.07 12.34
CA GLY A 46 6.96 -5.50 11.38
C GLY A 46 8.32 -4.83 11.54
N ASP A 47 8.84 -4.26 10.45
CA ASP A 47 10.12 -3.54 10.42
C ASP A 47 9.98 -2.06 10.83
N SER A 48 8.75 -1.56 10.93
CA SER A 48 8.50 -0.18 11.33
C SER A 48 8.77 0.01 12.81
N GLN A 49 9.34 1.18 13.14
CA GLN A 49 9.68 1.55 14.51
C GLN A 49 8.43 1.85 15.35
N GLY A 50 8.64 2.01 16.66
CA GLY A 50 7.62 2.44 17.62
C GLY A 50 7.33 1.43 18.73
N GLN A 51 6.75 1.95 19.81
CA GLN A 51 6.44 1.23 21.05
C GLN A 51 5.09 1.67 21.64
N PRO A 52 4.35 0.78 22.35
CA PRO A 52 4.64 -0.65 22.52
C PRO A 52 4.49 -1.44 21.21
N ARG A 53 5.30 -2.50 21.02
CA ARG A 53 5.22 -3.37 19.84
C ARG A 53 3.83 -4.01 19.72
N GLN A 54 3.41 -4.24 18.47
CA GLN A 54 2.14 -4.89 18.13
C GLN A 54 0.90 -4.13 18.65
N LEU A 55 1.03 -2.83 18.90
CA LEU A 55 -0.11 -1.98 19.26
C LEU A 55 -0.97 -1.69 18.03
N LEU A 56 -2.22 -2.15 18.10
CA LEU A 56 -3.25 -1.87 17.11
C LEU A 56 -4.05 -0.66 17.58
N ASP A 57 -3.77 0.51 16.99
CA ASP A 57 -4.54 1.74 17.18
C ASP A 57 -4.98 2.27 15.81
N ILE A 58 -6.29 2.36 15.60
CA ILE A 58 -6.89 2.74 14.33
C ILE A 58 -6.53 4.19 13.95
N LYS A 59 -6.48 5.12 14.92
CA LYS A 59 -6.16 6.52 14.64
C LYS A 59 -4.72 6.63 14.17
N MET A 60 -3.80 5.94 14.84
CA MET A 60 -2.39 5.91 14.43
C MET A 60 -2.20 5.29 13.04
N GLN A 61 -2.93 4.24 12.70
CA GLN A 61 -2.87 3.64 11.37
C GLN A 61 -3.41 4.58 10.27
N LEU A 62 -4.46 5.36 10.56
CA LEU A 62 -4.97 6.38 9.64
C LEU A 62 -3.97 7.52 9.43
N GLU A 63 -3.27 7.94 10.50
CA GLU A 63 -2.18 8.92 10.41
C GLU A 63 -1.03 8.38 9.55
N ASP A 64 -0.58 7.14 9.78
CA ASP A 64 0.49 6.50 9.02
C ASP A 64 0.13 6.37 7.54
N ARG A 65 -1.12 5.99 7.23
CA ARG A 65 -1.63 5.94 5.85
C ARG A 65 -1.58 7.32 5.20
N SER A 66 -1.98 8.36 5.92
CA SER A 66 -1.95 9.73 5.42
C SER A 66 -0.51 10.21 5.17
N ALA A 67 0.40 9.91 6.11
CA ALA A 67 1.82 10.23 5.96
C ALA A 67 2.48 9.50 4.79
N ALA A 68 2.12 8.24 4.54
CA ALA A 68 2.62 7.47 3.41
C ALA A 68 2.17 8.05 2.06
N VAL A 69 0.93 8.54 1.96
CA VAL A 69 0.41 9.25 0.79
C VAL A 69 1.18 10.56 0.56
N VAL A 70 1.39 11.36 1.62
CA VAL A 70 2.13 12.63 1.53
C VAL A 70 3.59 12.39 1.12
N MET A 71 4.27 11.42 1.73
CA MET A 71 5.64 11.05 1.35
C MET A 71 5.71 10.75 -0.14
N ARG A 72 4.76 9.98 -0.68
CA ARG A 72 4.75 9.67 -2.12
C ARG A 72 4.45 10.87 -3.03
N THR A 73 3.98 12.00 -2.51
CA THR A 73 3.58 13.16 -3.33
C THR A 73 4.68 14.23 -3.46
N PRO A 74 5.78 14.01 -4.23
CA PRO A 74 6.53 15.09 -4.87
C PRO A 74 6.30 15.18 -6.40
N CYS A 75 5.47 14.29 -6.98
CA CYS A 75 5.17 14.20 -8.41
C CYS A 75 3.65 14.36 -8.65
N PRO A 76 3.17 14.96 -9.75
CA PRO A 76 1.73 15.15 -10.02
C PRO A 76 0.92 13.85 -10.22
N ALA A 77 1.40 12.67 -9.78
CA ALA A 77 0.81 11.35 -9.99
C ALA A 77 -0.50 11.13 -9.22
N SER A 78 -1.42 10.39 -9.82
CA SER A 78 -2.57 9.83 -9.09
C SER A 78 -2.10 8.80 -8.05
N THR A 79 -2.53 8.98 -6.80
CA THR A 79 -2.22 8.06 -5.69
C THR A 79 -3.44 7.23 -5.35
N ARG A 80 -3.28 5.91 -5.27
CA ARG A 80 -4.28 4.95 -4.76
C ARG A 80 -3.76 4.33 -3.47
N ASN A 81 -4.64 4.07 -2.52
CA ASN A 81 -4.26 3.56 -1.21
C ASN A 81 -5.05 2.31 -0.85
N GLU A 82 -4.34 1.20 -0.69
CA GLU A 82 -4.90 -0.12 -0.41
C GLU A 82 -4.36 -0.64 0.91
N SER A 83 -5.27 -1.04 1.81
CA SER A 83 -4.90 -1.75 3.04
C SER A 83 -5.45 -3.17 2.91
N LEU A 84 -4.56 -4.16 2.77
CA LEU A 84 -4.99 -5.55 2.53
C LEU A 84 -5.20 -6.27 3.87
N CYS A 85 -6.46 -6.42 4.28
CA CYS A 85 -6.84 -7.16 5.48
C CYS A 85 -7.34 -8.57 5.15
N GLY A 86 -6.46 -9.57 5.33
CA GLY A 86 -6.79 -10.98 5.16
C GLY A 86 -7.03 -11.41 3.69
N ALA A 87 -7.12 -12.72 3.47
CA ALA A 87 -7.25 -13.34 2.14
C ALA A 87 -8.48 -12.89 1.32
N GLY A 88 -9.47 -12.24 1.94
CA GLY A 88 -10.71 -11.80 1.28
C GLY A 88 -10.56 -10.57 0.38
N LEU A 89 -9.64 -9.65 0.67
CA LEU A 89 -9.45 -8.44 -0.15
C LEU A 89 -8.54 -8.65 -1.37
N PHE A 90 -8.00 -9.87 -1.55
CA PHE A 90 -7.24 -10.27 -2.75
C PHE A 90 -8.07 -10.04 -4.02
N ALA A 91 -9.36 -10.40 -3.97
CA ALA A 91 -10.25 -10.30 -5.12
C ALA A 91 -10.64 -8.85 -5.45
N GLU A 92 -10.80 -8.00 -4.43
CA GLU A 92 -11.31 -6.63 -4.59
C GLU A 92 -10.25 -5.68 -5.14
N ALA A 93 -9.01 -5.77 -4.63
CA ALA A 93 -7.88 -5.00 -5.15
C ALA A 93 -7.50 -5.38 -6.60
N MET A 94 -7.68 -6.65 -6.97
CA MET A 94 -7.52 -7.10 -8.36
C MET A 94 -8.67 -6.61 -9.26
N SER A 95 -9.89 -6.50 -8.72
CA SER A 95 -11.05 -5.99 -9.45
C SER A 95 -11.01 -4.47 -9.68
N SER A 96 -10.40 -3.70 -8.77
CA SER A 96 -10.22 -2.24 -8.91
C SER A 96 -9.09 -1.86 -9.89
N SER A 97 -8.18 -2.80 -10.19
CA SER A 97 -7.10 -2.66 -11.16
C SER A 97 -7.53 -2.82 -12.62
N GLY A 98 -8.82 -3.04 -12.87
CA GLY A 98 -9.42 -3.11 -14.21
C GLY A 98 -9.39 -1.80 -14.99
N ARG A 99 -8.21 -1.22 -15.24
CA ARG A 99 -8.00 -0.44 -16.45
C ARG A 99 -8.21 -1.41 -17.61
N ARG A 100 -9.36 -1.30 -18.28
CA ARG A 100 -9.49 -1.86 -19.63
C ARG A 100 -8.34 -1.29 -20.45
N ALA A 101 -7.44 -2.17 -20.88
CA ALA A 101 -6.56 -1.87 -21.99
C ALA A 101 -7.47 -1.61 -23.20
N THR A 102 -7.66 -0.34 -23.54
CA THR A 102 -8.14 0.13 -24.85
C THR A 102 -7.39 1.39 -25.18
#